data_AF-A0A926YFS5-F1
#
_entry.id   AF-A0A926YFS5-F1
#
_cell.length_a   1.000
_cell.length_b   1.000
_cell.length_c   1.000
_cell.angle_alpha   90.00
_cell.angle_beta   90.00
_cell.angle_gamma   90.00
#
_symmetry.space_group_name_H-M   'P 1'
#
loop_
_entity.id
_entity.type
_entity.pdbx_description
1 polymer ?
#
loop_
_entity_poly.entity_id
_entity_poly.type
_entity_poly.pdbx_seq_one_letter_code
_entity_poly.pdbx_strand_id
1 'polypeptide(L)'
;MEAANFELELDEQPVVVADSVAEDVKGNIILLIAVQPTEAKHRRIEQLIYNLESSKVLIPFAMLVNLETIEIFEWNGVKLSEPICSLKTSDILRHYEPEFDKKRIFYQYLTRLVEAWLRDLAYHWKTETPPASEEMAAIGLLLRLKDGTTKTDVVLRGRVED
;
A
#
# COMPACT_ATOMS: atom_id res chain seq x y z
N MET A 1 41.62 -13.82 -36.27
CA MET A 1 40.28 -14.24 -35.81
C MET A 1 40.15 -13.76 -34.40
N GLU A 2 39.51 -12.61 -34.24
CA GLU A 2 39.24 -11.98 -32.94
C GLU A 2 37.89 -12.52 -32.48
N ALA A 3 37.84 -13.14 -31.31
CA ALA A 3 36.60 -13.51 -30.65
C ALA A 3 36.04 -12.23 -30.02
N ALA A 4 34.92 -11.74 -30.56
CA ALA A 4 34.17 -10.66 -29.93
C ALA A 4 33.58 -11.18 -28.62
N ASN A 5 34.07 -10.66 -27.49
CA ASN A 5 33.40 -10.77 -26.20
C ASN A 5 32.07 -10.05 -26.31
N PHE A 6 30.98 -10.81 -26.28
CA PHE A 6 29.64 -10.29 -26.14
C PHE A 6 29.34 -10.24 -24.63
N GLU A 7 29.76 -9.17 -23.98
CA GLU A 7 29.31 -8.85 -22.62
C GLU A 7 27.86 -8.37 -22.72
N LEU A 8 26.92 -9.28 -22.48
CA LEU A 8 25.52 -8.93 -22.19
C LEU A 8 25.46 -8.37 -20.77
N GLU A 9 25.78 -7.09 -20.60
CA GLU A 9 25.34 -6.33 -19.43
C GLU A 9 23.84 -5.99 -19.61
N LEU A 10 22.97 -6.96 -19.37
CA LEU A 10 21.58 -6.68 -19.03
C LEU A 10 21.52 -6.49 -17.52
N ASP A 11 21.86 -5.29 -17.07
CA ASP A 11 21.59 -4.81 -15.71
C ASP A 11 20.08 -4.49 -15.57
N GLU A 12 19.23 -5.45 -15.94
CA GLU A 12 17.78 -5.36 -15.76
C GLU A 12 17.48 -5.51 -14.27
N GLN A 13 17.54 -4.39 -13.57
CA GLN A 13 17.10 -4.34 -12.18
C GLN A 13 15.65 -4.84 -12.12
N PRO A 14 15.33 -5.76 -11.18
CA PRO A 14 14.00 -6.36 -11.11
C PRO A 14 12.93 -5.28 -10.97
N VAL A 15 11.86 -5.40 -11.75
CA VAL A 15 10.71 -4.50 -11.68
C VAL A 15 10.00 -4.74 -10.34
N VAL A 16 9.89 -3.68 -9.56
CA VAL A 16 9.21 -3.70 -8.26
C VAL A 16 7.87 -3.01 -8.41
N VAL A 17 6.78 -3.76 -8.21
CA VAL A 17 5.41 -3.23 -8.31
C VAL A 17 4.73 -3.30 -6.94
N ALA A 18 4.12 -2.19 -6.53
CA ALA A 18 3.21 -2.16 -5.39
C ALA A 18 1.77 -2.43 -5.86
N ASP A 19 0.99 -3.16 -5.06
CA ASP A 19 -0.44 -3.37 -5.33
C ASP A 19 -1.15 -2.00 -5.41
N SER A 20 -0.84 -1.10 -4.47
CA SER A 20 -1.23 0.32 -4.54
C SER A 20 -0.28 1.20 -3.72
N VAL A 21 -0.32 2.51 -3.96
CA VAL A 21 0.36 3.53 -3.15
C VAL A 21 -0.56 4.71 -2.88
N ALA A 22 -0.38 5.37 -1.74
CA ALA A 22 -0.94 6.70 -1.52
C ALA A 22 0.16 7.76 -1.65
N GLU A 23 -0.18 8.87 -2.30
CA GLU A 23 0.65 10.05 -2.50
C GLU A 23 0.07 11.23 -1.73
N ASP A 24 0.93 12.07 -1.18
CA ASP A 24 0.52 13.38 -0.66
C ASP A 24 0.15 14.35 -1.80
N VAL A 25 -0.34 15.53 -1.44
CA VAL A 25 -0.72 16.60 -2.39
C VAL A 25 0.44 17.05 -3.31
N LYS A 26 1.69 16.74 -2.96
CA LYS A 26 2.88 17.06 -3.76
C LYS A 26 3.33 15.89 -4.65
N GLY A 27 2.63 14.76 -4.61
CA GLY A 27 2.98 13.55 -5.35
C GLY A 27 4.05 12.69 -4.69
N ASN A 28 4.42 12.94 -3.43
CA ASN A 28 5.36 12.06 -2.73
C ASN A 28 4.61 10.82 -2.26
N ILE A 29 5.17 9.63 -2.51
CA ILE A 29 4.61 8.38 -1.97
C ILE A 29 4.77 8.38 -0.45
N ILE A 30 3.65 8.35 0.26
CA ILE A 30 3.61 8.36 1.74
C ILE A 30 3.23 7.01 2.33
N LEU A 31 2.57 6.16 1.55
CA LEU A 31 2.08 4.87 2.00
C LEU A 31 2.19 3.84 0.88
N LEU A 32 2.81 2.71 1.18
CA LEU A 32 2.82 1.54 0.31
C LEU A 32 1.78 0.53 0.79
N ILE A 33 0.92 0.05 -0.10
CA ILE A 33 -0.24 -0.78 0.25
C ILE A 33 -0.05 -2.14 -0.41
N ALA A 34 -0.11 -3.20 0.40
CA ALA A 34 -0.19 -4.58 -0.06
C ALA A 34 -1.53 -5.19 0.35
N VAL A 35 -2.22 -5.80 -0.61
CA VAL A 35 -3.54 -6.40 -0.43
C VAL A 35 -3.44 -7.91 -0.59
N GLN A 36 -3.95 -8.62 0.41
CA GLN A 36 -3.90 -10.06 0.46
C GLN A 36 -5.20 -10.64 1.04
N PRO A 37 -6.16 -11.03 0.19
CA PRO A 37 -7.41 -11.62 0.65
C PRO A 37 -7.27 -12.99 1.35
N THR A 38 -6.07 -13.60 1.31
CA THR A 38 -5.77 -14.91 1.88
C THR A 38 -4.72 -14.80 2.98
N GLU A 39 -4.69 -15.74 3.91
CA GLU A 39 -3.84 -15.70 5.12
C GLU A 39 -2.32 -15.88 4.90
N ALA A 40 -1.79 -15.85 3.67
CA ALA A 40 -0.36 -16.06 3.42
C ALA A 40 0.51 -14.83 3.78
N LYS A 41 0.34 -14.30 5.00
CA LYS A 41 0.86 -13.04 5.54
C LYS A 41 2.37 -12.84 5.37
N HIS A 42 3.16 -13.90 5.59
CA HIS A 42 4.63 -13.82 5.63
C HIS A 42 5.23 -13.35 4.29
N ARG A 43 4.78 -13.90 3.16
CA ARG A 43 5.34 -13.53 1.83
C ARG A 43 5.06 -12.08 1.46
N ARG A 44 3.94 -11.50 1.88
CA ARG A 44 3.59 -10.12 1.56
C ARG A 44 4.36 -9.12 2.42
N ILE A 45 4.66 -9.44 3.67
CA ILE A 45 5.54 -8.60 4.51
C ILE A 45 6.96 -8.57 3.95
N GLU A 46 7.51 -9.72 3.56
CA GLU A 46 8.83 -9.76 2.90
C GLU A 46 8.86 -8.91 1.62
N GLN A 47 7.79 -8.99 0.81
CA GLN A 47 7.66 -8.15 -0.38
C GLN A 47 7.54 -6.66 -0.04
N LEU A 48 6.76 -6.28 0.98
CA LEU A 48 6.68 -4.90 1.46
C LEU A 48 8.06 -4.38 1.86
N ILE A 49 8.81 -5.14 2.65
CA ILE A 49 10.17 -4.78 3.10
C ILE A 49 11.09 -4.62 1.88
N TYR A 50 11.10 -5.61 0.97
CA TYR A 50 11.90 -5.53 -0.24
C TYR A 50 11.58 -4.29 -1.09
N ASN A 51 10.30 -3.95 -1.20
CA ASN A 51 9.85 -2.77 -1.95
C ASN A 51 10.30 -1.46 -1.27
N LEU A 52 10.24 -1.39 0.05
CA LEU A 52 10.70 -0.23 0.83
C LEU A 52 12.22 -0.06 0.74
N GLU A 53 12.98 -1.14 0.86
CA GLU A 53 14.45 -1.14 0.72
C GLU A 53 14.89 -0.80 -0.71
N SER A 54 14.13 -1.24 -1.71
CA SER A 54 14.42 -0.98 -3.12
C SER A 54 13.98 0.42 -3.58
N SER A 55 13.19 1.13 -2.78
CA SER A 55 12.74 2.47 -3.11
C SER A 55 13.89 3.47 -3.00
N LYS A 56 14.04 4.34 -4.00
CA LYS A 56 15.00 5.47 -3.95
C LYS A 56 14.52 6.59 -3.02
N VAL A 57 13.29 6.50 -2.53
CA VAL A 57 12.63 7.52 -1.71
C VAL A 57 12.15 6.88 -0.40
N LEU A 58 12.29 7.60 0.70
CA LEU A 58 11.75 7.16 1.99
C LEU A 58 10.22 7.20 1.94
N ILE A 59 9.59 6.02 1.93
CA ILE A 59 8.15 5.86 2.07
C ILE A 59 7.87 5.60 3.56
N PRO A 60 7.27 6.55 4.31
CA PRO A 60 7.21 6.49 5.77
C PRO A 60 6.27 5.42 6.32
N PHE A 61 5.25 5.02 5.56
CA PHE A 61 4.28 4.00 6.02
C PHE A 61 4.16 2.84 5.04
N ALA A 62 3.86 1.67 5.59
CA ALA A 62 3.34 0.54 4.84
C ALA A 62 2.03 0.07 5.44
N MET A 63 1.17 -0.50 4.61
CA MET A 63 -0.10 -1.08 5.01
C MET A 63 -0.25 -2.46 4.41
N LEU A 64 -0.62 -3.42 5.25
CA LEU A 64 -1.02 -4.76 4.85
C LEU A 64 -2.50 -4.94 5.11
N VAL A 65 -3.25 -5.30 4.07
CA VAL A 65 -4.70 -5.49 4.18
C VAL A 65 -5.08 -6.92 3.83
N ASN A 66 -5.80 -7.58 4.72
CA ASN A 66 -6.49 -8.82 4.45
C ASN A 66 -7.97 -8.72 4.84
N LEU A 67 -8.74 -9.81 4.76
CA LEU A 67 -10.18 -9.79 5.07
C LEU A 67 -10.49 -9.61 6.56
N GLU A 68 -9.52 -9.86 7.44
CA GLU A 68 -9.65 -9.77 8.89
C GLU A 68 -9.08 -8.47 9.44
N THR A 69 -7.87 -8.10 9.00
CA THR A 69 -7.10 -6.98 9.54
C THR A 69 -6.54 -6.03 8.47
N ILE A 70 -6.52 -4.75 8.84
CA ILE A 70 -5.71 -3.69 8.22
C ILE A 70 -4.61 -3.37 9.22
N GLU A 71 -3.36 -3.67 8.87
CA GLU A 71 -2.20 -3.40 9.69
C GLU A 71 -1.36 -2.30 9.05
N ILE A 72 -0.97 -1.30 9.84
CA ILE A 72 -0.14 -0.18 9.41
C ILE A 72 1.17 -0.23 10.17
N PHE A 73 2.25 0.02 9.45
CA PHE A 73 3.62 -0.06 9.89
C PHE A 73 4.33 1.26 9.58
N GLU A 74 5.30 1.61 10.40
CA GLU A 74 6.24 2.70 10.12
C GLU A 74 7.53 2.13 9.53
N TRP A 75 8.08 2.85 8.56
CA TRP A 75 9.38 2.55 7.96
C TRP A 75 10.33 3.73 8.20
N ASN A 76 11.44 3.45 8.90
CA ASN A 76 12.45 4.46 9.23
C ASN A 76 13.62 4.50 8.24
N GLY A 77 13.56 3.76 7.13
CA GLY A 77 14.66 3.62 6.17
C GLY A 77 15.57 2.42 6.42
N VAL A 78 15.44 1.73 7.55
CA VAL A 78 16.31 0.61 7.95
C VAL A 78 15.52 -0.63 8.35
N LYS A 79 14.42 -0.44 9.09
CA LYS A 79 13.62 -1.54 9.62
C LYS A 79 12.13 -1.17 9.62
N LEU A 80 11.30 -2.13 9.23
CA LEU A 80 9.85 -2.04 9.34
C LEU A 80 9.47 -2.29 10.81
N SER A 81 8.67 -1.41 11.38
CA SER A 81 8.19 -1.56 12.76
C SER A 81 7.32 -2.82 12.92
N GLU A 82 6.99 -3.17 14.16
CA GLU A 82 5.75 -3.93 14.42
C GLU A 82 4.53 -3.08 14.00
N PRO A 83 3.34 -3.66 13.80
CA PRO A 83 2.15 -2.88 13.48
C PRO A 83 1.92 -1.78 14.52
N ILE A 84 1.95 -0.52 14.10
CA ILE A 84 1.67 0.64 14.95
C ILE A 84 0.16 0.91 15.06
N CYS A 85 -0.62 0.34 14.15
CA CYS A 85 -2.07 0.33 14.18
C CYS A 85 -2.56 -0.99 13.57
N SER A 86 -3.56 -1.60 14.19
CA SER A 86 -4.25 -2.79 13.68
C SER A 86 -5.74 -2.59 13.84
N LEU A 87 -6.45 -2.62 12.71
CA LEU A 87 -7.89 -2.39 12.63
C LEU A 87 -8.55 -3.65 12.10
N LYS A 88 -9.78 -3.91 12.53
CA LYS A 88 -10.59 -4.96 11.93
C LYS A 88 -11.10 -4.49 10.57
N THR A 89 -10.73 -5.19 9.50
CA THR A 89 -11.07 -4.79 8.12
C THR A 89 -12.56 -4.59 7.95
N SER A 90 -13.38 -5.47 8.51
CA SER A 90 -14.82 -5.39 8.33
C SER A 90 -15.48 -4.22 9.06
N ASP A 91 -14.91 -3.73 10.16
CA ASP A 91 -15.42 -2.54 10.85
C ASP A 91 -15.20 -1.28 10.01
N ILE A 92 -14.16 -1.27 9.16
CA ILE A 92 -13.85 -0.17 8.25
C ILE A 92 -14.64 -0.31 6.94
N LEU A 93 -14.50 -1.45 6.26
CA LEU A 93 -14.94 -1.59 4.88
C LEU A 93 -16.46 -1.77 4.74
N ARG A 94 -17.19 -2.11 5.82
CA ARG A 94 -18.66 -2.17 5.81
C ARG A 94 -19.35 -0.83 5.53
N HIS A 95 -18.65 0.28 5.78
CA HIS A 95 -19.14 1.62 5.43
C HIS A 95 -19.20 1.81 3.92
N TYR A 96 -18.37 1.09 3.16
CA TYR A 96 -18.30 1.14 1.70
C TYR A 96 -19.07 0.00 1.06
N GLU A 97 -19.11 -1.14 1.73
CA GLU A 97 -19.81 -2.34 1.30
C GLU A 97 -20.58 -2.98 2.47
N PRO A 98 -21.88 -2.67 2.64
CA PRO A 98 -22.68 -3.14 3.78
C PRO A 98 -22.75 -4.66 3.92
N GLU A 99 -22.53 -5.43 2.84
CA GLU A 99 -22.52 -6.88 2.85
C GLU A 99 -21.09 -7.47 2.88
N PHE A 100 -20.09 -6.69 3.32
CA PHE A 100 -18.68 -7.11 3.33
C PHE A 100 -18.46 -8.50 3.94
N ASP A 101 -19.08 -8.76 5.10
CA ASP A 101 -18.97 -10.04 5.82
C ASP A 101 -19.87 -11.17 5.25
N LYS A 102 -20.75 -10.84 4.30
CA LYS A 102 -21.77 -11.77 3.76
C LYS A 102 -21.44 -12.27 2.36
N LYS A 103 -20.45 -11.70 1.69
CA LYS A 103 -20.07 -12.10 0.34
C LYS A 103 -18.59 -12.38 0.21
N ARG A 104 -18.25 -13.17 -0.79
CA ARG A 104 -16.85 -13.45 -1.12
C ARG A 104 -16.20 -12.21 -1.71
N ILE A 105 -15.19 -11.69 -1.03
CA ILE A 105 -14.41 -10.53 -1.47
C ILE A 105 -13.13 -11.04 -2.16
N PHE A 106 -12.94 -10.63 -3.41
CA PHE A 106 -11.74 -10.93 -4.20
C PHE A 106 -10.73 -9.80 -4.15
N TYR A 107 -9.48 -10.09 -4.50
CA TYR A 107 -8.34 -9.15 -4.47
C TYR A 107 -8.68 -7.77 -5.05
N GLN A 108 -9.08 -7.71 -6.32
CA GLN A 108 -9.36 -6.43 -6.99
C GLN A 108 -10.47 -5.63 -6.28
N TYR A 109 -11.44 -6.32 -5.70
CA TYR A 109 -12.54 -5.67 -5.01
C TYR A 109 -12.11 -5.16 -3.63
N LEU A 110 -11.32 -5.94 -2.90
CA LEU A 110 -10.70 -5.51 -1.65
C LEU A 110 -9.82 -4.26 -1.87
N THR A 111 -8.97 -4.26 -2.90
CA THR A 111 -8.14 -3.11 -3.26
C THR A 111 -8.99 -1.85 -3.47
N ARG A 112 -10.07 -1.94 -4.27
CA ARG A 112 -10.97 -0.79 -4.50
C ARG A 112 -11.67 -0.29 -3.25
N LEU A 113 -12.03 -1.19 -2.32
CA LEU A 113 -12.63 -0.78 -1.05
C LEU A 113 -11.62 -0.05 -0.15
N VAL A 114 -10.37 -0.51 -0.14
CA VAL A 114 -9.26 0.17 0.56
C VAL A 114 -9.01 1.55 -0.03
N GLU A 115 -8.97 1.68 -1.36
CA GLU A 115 -8.83 2.97 -2.05
C GLU A 115 -9.99 3.91 -1.70
N ALA A 116 -11.23 3.41 -1.71
CA ALA A 116 -12.41 4.20 -1.36
C ALA A 116 -12.32 4.74 0.08
N TRP A 117 -11.82 3.93 1.01
CA TRP A 117 -11.58 4.32 2.39
C TRP A 117 -10.47 5.37 2.53
N LEU A 118 -9.32 5.16 1.89
CA LEU A 118 -8.22 6.13 1.90
C LEU A 118 -8.64 7.47 1.27
N ARG A 119 -9.47 7.42 0.22
CA ARG A 119 -10.06 8.63 -0.37
C ARG A 119 -11.03 9.31 0.58
N ASP A 120 -11.80 8.57 1.36
CA ASP A 120 -12.69 9.17 2.36
C ASP A 120 -11.88 9.83 3.48
N LEU A 121 -10.81 9.19 3.96
CA LEU A 121 -9.86 9.82 4.90
C LEU A 121 -9.24 11.10 4.34
N ALA A 122 -8.92 11.15 3.04
CA ALA A 122 -8.29 12.30 2.41
C ALA A 122 -9.25 13.48 2.16
N TYR A 123 -10.51 13.20 1.80
CA TYR A 123 -11.45 14.19 1.24
C TYR A 123 -12.82 14.25 1.92
N HIS A 124 -13.13 13.33 2.82
CA HIS A 124 -14.43 13.19 3.49
C HIS A 124 -15.59 13.12 2.47
N TRP A 125 -15.36 12.41 1.36
CA TRP A 125 -16.27 12.42 0.21
C TRP A 125 -17.57 11.64 0.46
N LYS A 126 -17.55 10.68 1.38
CA LYS A 126 -18.68 9.81 1.70
C LYS A 126 -19.21 10.03 3.10
N THR A 127 -18.34 10.21 4.08
CA THR A 127 -18.73 10.41 5.48
C THR A 127 -18.07 11.63 6.07
N GLU A 128 -18.79 12.33 6.96
CA GLU A 128 -18.24 13.49 7.67
C GLU A 128 -17.04 13.10 8.55
N THR A 129 -17.12 11.91 9.17
CA THR A 129 -16.04 11.29 9.93
C THR A 129 -15.78 9.88 9.37
N PRO A 130 -14.79 9.73 8.47
CA PRO A 130 -14.38 8.43 7.94
C PRO A 130 -14.04 7.42 9.06
N PRO A 131 -14.35 6.12 8.85
CA PRO A 131 -14.00 5.10 9.83
C PRO A 131 -12.49 5.09 10.08
N ALA A 132 -12.11 4.93 11.35
CA ALA A 132 -10.75 5.00 11.88
C ALA A 132 -10.02 6.35 11.75
N SER A 133 -10.74 7.47 11.60
CA SER A 133 -10.10 8.80 11.52
C SER A 133 -9.23 9.13 12.73
N GLU A 134 -9.65 8.77 13.94
CA GLU A 134 -8.90 9.06 15.18
C GLU A 134 -7.60 8.25 15.24
N GLU A 135 -7.66 6.97 14.89
CA GLU A 135 -6.52 6.07 14.84
C GLU A 135 -5.51 6.51 13.77
N MET A 136 -5.99 6.91 12.59
CA MET A 136 -5.13 7.43 11.52
C MET A 136 -4.50 8.78 11.88
N ALA A 137 -5.22 9.62 12.63
CA ALA A 137 -4.68 10.88 13.15
C ALA A 137 -3.60 10.64 14.21
N ALA A 138 -3.82 9.69 15.12
CA ALA A 138 -2.90 9.35 16.20
C ALA A 138 -1.52 8.90 15.69
N ILE A 139 -1.48 8.18 14.57
CA ILE A 139 -0.23 7.75 13.92
C ILE A 139 0.30 8.78 12.89
N GLY A 140 -0.38 9.92 12.72
CA GLY A 140 0.02 10.99 11.80
C GLY A 140 -0.20 10.69 10.31
N LEU A 141 -0.84 9.57 9.96
CA LEU A 141 -1.14 9.20 8.57
C LEU A 141 -2.22 10.11 7.97
N LEU A 142 -3.25 10.47 8.74
CA LEU A 142 -4.36 11.29 8.27
C LEU A 142 -3.88 12.65 7.73
N LEU A 143 -2.94 13.30 8.43
CA LEU A 143 -2.39 14.58 8.01
C LEU A 143 -1.66 14.49 6.66
N ARG A 144 -1.02 13.37 6.37
CA ARG A 144 -0.27 13.16 5.12
C ARG A 144 -1.18 12.82 3.95
N LEU A 145 -2.26 12.09 4.20
CA LEU A 145 -3.27 11.74 3.20
C LEU A 145 -4.11 12.94 2.74
N LYS A 146 -4.20 13.99 3.56
CA LYS A 146 -5.02 15.16 3.27
C LYS A 146 -4.74 15.72 1.87
N ASP A 147 -5.80 15.81 1.07
CA ASP A 147 -5.77 16.27 -0.33
C ASP A 147 -4.83 15.45 -1.25
N GLY A 148 -4.43 14.24 -0.82
CA GLY A 148 -3.59 13.30 -1.55
C GLY A 148 -4.39 12.31 -2.41
N THR A 149 -3.71 11.44 -3.15
CA THR A 149 -4.39 10.46 -4.04
C THR A 149 -3.88 9.04 -3.84
N THR A 150 -4.61 8.05 -4.34
CA THR A 150 -4.18 6.66 -4.39
C THR A 150 -3.97 6.24 -5.86
N LYS A 151 -3.00 5.38 -6.12
CA LYS A 151 -2.71 4.79 -7.44
C LYS A 151 -2.46 3.29 -7.30
N THR A 152 -2.91 2.50 -8.26
CA THR A 152 -2.66 1.05 -8.34
C THR A 152 -1.52 0.73 -9.30
N ASP A 153 -0.93 -0.47 -9.15
CA ASP A 153 0.06 -1.03 -10.08
C ASP A 153 1.26 -0.10 -10.33
N VAL A 154 1.74 0.55 -9.27
CA VAL A 154 2.83 1.53 -9.37
C VAL A 154 4.18 0.84 -9.38
N VAL A 155 4.97 1.16 -10.41
CA VAL A 155 6.37 0.73 -10.54
C VAL A 155 7.26 1.59 -9.64
N LEU A 156 7.84 0.98 -8.61
CA LEU A 156 8.72 1.62 -7.64
C LEU A 156 10.20 1.60 -8.09
N ARG A 157 10.57 0.60 -8.89
CA ARG A 157 11.92 0.42 -9.44
C ARG A 157 11.83 -0.42 -10.72
N GLY A 158 12.72 -0.16 -11.67
CA GLY A 158 12.71 -0.80 -13.00
C GLY A 158 11.86 -0.01 -14.01
N ARG A 159 11.87 -0.46 -15.28
CA ARG A 159 10.98 0.02 -16.33
C ARG A 159 10.12 -1.15 -16.80
N VAL A 160 8.84 -0.90 -17.06
CA VAL A 160 8.00 -1.82 -17.82
C VAL A 160 8.17 -1.42 -19.28
N GLU A 161 8.68 -2.31 -20.12
CA GLU A 161 8.71 -2.07 -21.57
C GLU A 161 7.29 -2.23 -22.12
N ASP A 162 6.89 -1.28 -22.99
CA ASP A 162 5.56 -1.18 -23.62
C ASP A 162 5.33 -2.26 -24.69
#